data_AF-A0A523K1V6-F1
#
_entry.id   AF-A0A523K1V6-F1
#
_cell.length_a   1.000
_cell.length_b   1.000
_cell.length_c   1.000
_cell.angle_alpha   90.00
_cell.angle_beta   90.00
_cell.angle_gamma   90.00
#
_symmetry.space_group_name_H-M   'P 1'
#
loop_
_entity.id
_entity.type
_entity.pdbx_description
1 polymer ?
#
loop_
_entity_poly.entity_id
_entity_poly.type
_entity_poly.pdbx_seq_one_letter_code
_entity_poly.pdbx_strand_id
1 'polypeptide(L)'
;MVGRRLGRERRSKPQDDPYVPRKQRTRIGALPDNDIVILSDAVSKYHVNIYRKGRQLEIEDLNSLNGTFVNGTRVRTSPLQPGDRIRIADVDLVYQR
;
A
#
# COMPACT_ATOMS: atom_id res chain seq x y z
N MET A 1 18.51 44.72 -7.34
CA MET A 1 19.31 43.48 -7.27
C MET A 1 19.30 42.97 -5.84
N VAL A 2 18.42 42.02 -5.52
CA VAL A 2 18.49 40.96 -4.48
C VAL A 2 17.35 40.01 -4.91
N GLY A 3 17.46 38.71 -5.13
CA GLY A 3 18.37 37.70 -4.63
C GLY A 3 17.50 36.50 -4.30
N ARG A 4 17.30 35.64 -5.30
CA ARG A 4 16.55 34.37 -5.34
C ARG A 4 16.52 33.61 -4.00
N ARG A 5 15.37 32.96 -3.72
CA ARG A 5 15.29 31.50 -3.56
C ARG A 5 13.84 31.02 -3.60
N LEU A 6 13.51 30.36 -4.71
CA LEU A 6 12.37 29.47 -4.84
C LEU A 6 12.55 28.34 -3.82
N GLY A 7 11.83 28.40 -2.71
CA GLY A 7 11.59 27.23 -1.89
C GLY A 7 10.74 26.27 -2.72
N ARG A 8 11.37 25.28 -3.34
CA ARG A 8 10.65 24.17 -3.97
C ARG A 8 9.94 23.43 -2.84
N GLU A 9 8.65 23.71 -2.66
CA GLU A 9 7.76 22.85 -1.90
C GLU A 9 7.96 21.43 -2.40
N ARG A 10 8.49 20.57 -1.53
CA ARG A 10 8.46 19.13 -1.75
C ARG A 10 6.98 18.79 -1.74
N ARG A 11 6.37 18.67 -2.92
CA ARG A 11 5.04 18.10 -3.07
C ARG A 11 5.14 16.68 -2.50
N SER A 12 4.75 16.49 -1.25
CA SER A 12 4.34 15.19 -0.76
C SER A 12 3.25 14.71 -1.72
N LYS A 13 3.41 13.51 -2.26
CA LYS A 13 2.29 12.89 -2.97
C LYS A 13 1.09 12.92 -2.03
N PRO A 14 -0.12 13.26 -2.49
CA PRO A 14 -1.30 13.19 -1.64
C PRO A 14 -1.37 11.77 -1.11
N GLN A 15 -1.35 11.61 0.21
CA GLN A 15 -1.49 10.30 0.84
C GLN A 15 -2.88 9.68 0.56
N ASP A 16 -3.79 10.49 0.01
CA ASP A 16 -5.18 10.18 -0.31
C ASP A 16 -5.44 9.89 -1.80
N ASP A 17 -4.41 9.87 -2.66
CA ASP A 17 -4.64 9.56 -4.09
C ASP A 17 -4.93 8.06 -4.27
N PRO A 18 -6.13 7.67 -4.74
CA PRO A 18 -6.49 6.28 -4.87
C PRO A 18 -5.58 5.58 -5.90
N TYR A 19 -4.88 4.53 -5.46
CA TYR A 19 -4.20 3.65 -6.39
C TYR A 19 -5.21 2.73 -7.09
N VAL A 20 -5.21 2.76 -8.42
CA VAL A 20 -6.02 1.86 -9.25
C VAL A 20 -5.11 0.76 -9.81
N PRO A 21 -5.27 -0.51 -9.39
CA PRO A 21 -4.49 -1.63 -9.93
C PRO A 21 -4.67 -1.77 -11.45
N ARG A 22 -3.56 -1.67 -12.20
CA ARG A 22 -3.53 -1.87 -13.66
C ARG A 22 -3.06 -3.27 -14.08
N LYS A 23 -2.43 -4.00 -13.16
CA LYS A 23 -1.82 -5.32 -13.38
C LYS A 23 -2.64 -6.40 -12.67
N GLN A 24 -2.46 -7.66 -13.08
CA GLN A 24 -3.10 -8.81 -12.41
C GLN A 24 -2.65 -8.99 -10.95
N ARG A 25 -1.43 -8.55 -10.65
CA ARG A 25 -0.83 -8.53 -9.31
C ARG A 25 -0.21 -7.15 -9.07
N THR A 26 -0.47 -6.59 -7.90
CA THR A 26 0.12 -5.36 -7.38
C THR A 26 0.90 -5.73 -6.12
N ARG A 27 2.21 -5.50 -6.12
CA ARG A 27 3.06 -5.69 -4.95
C ARG A 27 3.25 -4.38 -4.19
N ILE A 28 3.14 -4.46 -2.88
CA ILE A 28 3.29 -3.30 -1.99
C ILE A 28 4.42 -3.58 -1.00
N GLY A 29 5.33 -2.62 -0.81
CA GLY A 29 6.44 -2.74 0.13
C GLY A 29 7.32 -1.50 0.16
N ALA A 30 8.42 -1.57 0.91
CA ALA A 30 9.32 -0.42 1.09
C ALA A 30 10.36 -0.25 -0.04
N LEU A 31 10.65 -1.30 -0.82
CA LEU A 31 11.62 -1.19 -1.90
C LEU A 31 11.06 -0.47 -3.14
N PRO A 32 11.90 0.27 -3.91
CA PRO A 32 11.46 1.04 -5.08
C PRO A 32 10.92 0.22 -6.26
N ASP A 33 11.16 -1.09 -6.29
CA ASP A 33 10.73 -2.00 -7.34
C ASP A 33 9.34 -2.63 -7.07
N ASN A 34 8.63 -2.16 -6.05
CA ASN A 34 7.22 -2.45 -5.82
C ASN A 34 6.31 -1.60 -6.72
N ASP A 35 5.10 -2.09 -6.99
CA ASP A 35 4.10 -1.31 -7.74
C ASP A 35 3.59 -0.13 -6.90
N ILE A 36 3.43 -0.35 -5.58
CA ILE A 36 3.17 0.71 -4.60
C ILE A 36 4.31 0.69 -3.58
N VAL A 37 4.98 1.83 -3.44
CA VAL A 37 6.06 2.02 -2.48
C VAL A 37 5.53 2.76 -1.27
N ILE A 38 5.65 2.15 -0.08
CA ILE A 38 5.33 2.78 1.20
C ILE A 38 6.64 3.04 1.94
N LEU A 39 6.96 4.32 2.14
CA LEU A 39 8.18 4.76 2.81
C LEU A 39 7.98 4.75 4.33
N SER A 40 7.96 3.57 4.92
CA SER A 40 7.94 3.35 6.38
C SER A 40 8.91 2.22 6.74
N ASP A 41 9.68 2.43 7.82
CA ASP A 41 10.61 1.42 8.35
C ASP A 41 9.87 0.20 8.92
N ALA A 42 8.59 0.36 9.27
CA ALA A 42 7.76 -0.74 9.73
C ALA A 42 7.27 -1.64 8.57
N VAL A 43 7.34 -1.16 7.33
CA VAL A 43 6.91 -1.90 6.15
C VAL A 43 8.06 -2.76 5.60
N SER A 44 7.84 -4.07 5.51
CA SER A 44 8.80 -4.98 4.87
C SER A 44 9.09 -4.62 3.41
N LYS A 45 10.29 -4.96 2.95
CA LYS A 45 10.78 -4.74 1.57
C LYS A 45 9.76 -5.15 0.51
N TYR A 46 9.18 -6.33 0.69
CA TYR A 46 8.03 -6.86 -0.04
C TYR A 46 7.02 -7.31 1.00
N HIS A 47 5.95 -6.53 1.21
CA HIS A 47 5.07 -6.73 2.36
C HIS A 47 3.84 -7.57 1.98
N VAL A 48 3.11 -7.12 0.96
CA VAL A 48 1.90 -7.80 0.48
C VAL A 48 1.87 -7.89 -1.04
N ASN A 49 1.13 -8.88 -1.54
CA ASN A 49 0.59 -8.87 -2.89
C ASN A 49 -0.92 -8.74 -2.85
N ILE A 50 -1.47 -7.91 -3.72
CA ILE A 50 -2.89 -7.92 -4.08
C ILE A 50 -3.00 -8.49 -5.47
N TYR A 51 -3.80 -9.52 -5.66
CA TYR A 51 -3.99 -10.14 -6.98
C TYR A 51 -5.43 -10.55 -7.20
N ARG A 52 -5.80 -10.69 -8.46
CA ARG A 52 -7.14 -11.12 -8.85
C ARG A 52 -7.26 -12.63 -8.79
N LYS A 53 -8.26 -13.13 -8.05
CA LYS A 53 -8.63 -14.55 -7.97
C LYS A 53 -10.09 -14.68 -8.39
N GLY A 54 -10.29 -15.09 -9.64
CA GLY A 54 -11.61 -15.10 -10.27
C GLY A 54 -12.22 -13.69 -10.35
N ARG A 55 -13.33 -13.48 -9.62
CA ARG A 55 -14.08 -12.21 -9.62
C ARG A 55 -13.70 -11.28 -8.46
N GLN A 56 -12.85 -11.71 -7.54
CA GLN A 56 -12.48 -10.95 -6.35
C GLN A 56 -10.99 -10.64 -6.35
N LEU A 57 -10.60 -9.60 -5.61
CA LEU A 57 -9.21 -9.39 -5.22
C LEU A 57 -8.93 -10.16 -3.94
N GLU A 58 -7.73 -10.69 -3.83
CA GLU A 58 -7.20 -11.31 -2.62
C GLU A 58 -5.93 -10.55 -2.24
N ILE A 59 -5.75 -10.29 -0.94
CA ILE A 59 -4.50 -9.81 -0.36
C ILE A 59 -3.75 -10.98 0.25
N GLU A 60 -2.44 -11.01 0.07
CA GLU A 60 -1.51 -12.01 0.59
C GLU A 60 -0.34 -11.31 1.29
N ASP A 61 -0.13 -11.61 2.56
CA ASP A 61 1.05 -11.21 3.33
C ASP A 61 2.26 -12.09 2.95
N LEU A 62 3.39 -11.47 2.67
CA LEU A 62 4.61 -12.14 2.19
C LEU A 62 5.58 -12.50 3.32
N ASN A 63 5.05 -12.94 4.46
CA ASN A 63 5.78 -13.14 5.71
C ASN A 63 6.41 -11.84 6.21
N SER A 64 5.62 -10.77 6.24
CA SER A 64 6.08 -9.48 6.75
C SER A 64 6.34 -9.52 8.25
N LEU A 65 7.23 -8.64 8.73
CA LEU A 65 7.60 -8.57 10.14
C LEU A 65 6.42 -8.13 11.02
N ASN A 66 5.76 -7.03 10.64
CA ASN A 66 4.69 -6.42 11.43
C ASN A 66 3.29 -6.94 11.06
N GLY A 67 3.18 -7.73 9.99
CA GLY A 67 1.93 -8.34 9.55
C GLY A 67 1.01 -7.40 8.78
N THR A 68 0.03 -8.05 8.17
CA THR A 68 -1.09 -7.43 7.46
C THR A 68 -2.39 -7.73 8.19
N PHE A 69 -3.28 -6.74 8.28
CA PHE A 69 -4.58 -6.87 8.94
C PHE A 69 -5.70 -6.42 8.01
N VAL A 70 -6.81 -7.14 8.04
CA VAL A 70 -8.07 -6.74 7.36
C VAL A 70 -9.14 -6.63 8.44
N ASN A 71 -9.74 -5.44 8.55
CA ASN A 71 -10.74 -5.10 9.56
C ASN A 71 -10.29 -5.46 11.00
N GLY A 72 -9.01 -5.19 11.30
CA GLY A 72 -8.40 -5.44 12.61
C GLY A 72 -7.93 -6.88 12.84
N THR A 73 -8.26 -7.83 11.97
CA THR A 73 -7.82 -9.22 12.08
C THR A 73 -6.53 -9.44 11.29
N ARG A 74 -5.50 -10.02 11.92
CA ARG A 74 -4.24 -10.36 11.22
C ARG A 74 -4.49 -11.49 10.22
N VAL A 75 -4.05 -11.34 8.99
CA VAL A 75 -4.29 -12.30 7.91
C VAL A 75 -2.99 -12.69 7.20
N ARG A 76 -2.91 -13.94 6.75
CA ARG A 76 -1.91 -14.37 5.76
C ARG A 76 -2.46 -14.21 4.35
N THR A 77 -3.71 -14.59 4.14
CA THR A 77 -4.48 -14.30 2.93
C THR A 77 -5.90 -13.90 3.30
N SER A 78 -6.51 -13.01 2.53
CA SER A 78 -7.92 -12.63 2.69
C SER A 78 -8.51 -12.15 1.37
N PRO A 79 -9.74 -12.53 1.00
CA PRO A 79 -10.46 -11.81 -0.03
C PRO A 79 -10.71 -10.37 0.43
N LEU A 80 -10.75 -9.44 -0.51
CA LEU A 80 -11.04 -8.02 -0.27
C LEU A 80 -12.44 -7.67 -0.75
N GLN A 81 -13.18 -6.98 0.11
CA GLN A 81 -14.50 -6.44 -0.14
C GLN A 81 -14.49 -4.91 -0.10
N PRO A 82 -15.25 -4.22 -0.97
CA PRO A 82 -15.30 -2.76 -0.95
C PRO A 82 -15.68 -2.25 0.45
N GLY A 83 -14.90 -1.29 0.96
CA GLY A 83 -15.01 -0.76 2.32
C GLY A 83 -14.06 -1.39 3.34
N ASP A 84 -13.39 -2.50 3.01
CA ASP A 84 -12.43 -3.13 3.92
C ASP A 84 -11.30 -2.17 4.31
N ARG A 85 -11.00 -2.13 5.60
CA ARG A 85 -9.85 -1.42 6.15
C ARG A 85 -8.66 -2.37 6.21
N ILE A 86 -7.62 -2.04 5.46
CA ILE A 86 -6.41 -2.84 5.35
C ILE A 86 -5.31 -2.10 6.08
N ARG A 87 -4.70 -2.74 7.08
CA ARG A 87 -3.49 -2.23 7.72
C ARG A 87 -2.27 -3.02 7.25
N ILE A 88 -1.27 -2.31 6.77
CA ILE A 88 0.05 -2.83 6.38
C ILE A 88 1.06 -2.21 7.34
N ALA A 89 1.55 -2.98 8.31
CA ALA A 89 2.32 -2.44 9.44
C ALA A 89 1.62 -1.27 10.14
N ASP A 90 2.14 -0.06 9.99
CA ASP A 90 1.68 1.20 10.57
C ASP A 90 0.84 2.06 9.61
N VAL A 91 0.54 1.55 8.41
CA VAL A 91 -0.22 2.27 7.39
C VAL A 91 -1.61 1.67 7.21
N ASP A 92 -2.64 2.51 7.37
CA ASP A 92 -4.03 2.16 7.12
C ASP A 92 -4.45 2.59 5.70
N LEU A 93 -5.10 1.67 4.98
CA LEU A 93 -5.65 1.83 3.64
C LEU A 93 -7.12 1.41 3.66
N VAL A 94 -7.90 1.92 2.71
CA VAL A 94 -9.28 1.48 2.49
C VAL A 94 -9.40 0.95 1.07
N TYR A 95 -9.91 -0.26 0.93
CA TYR A 95 -10.22 -0.81 -0.38
C TYR A 95 -11.55 -0.25 -0.89
N GLN A 96 -11.52 0.36 -2.07
CA GLN A 96 -12.70 0.88 -2.77
C GLN A 96 -12.83 0.17 -4.13
N ARG A 97 -14.05 0.02 -4.63
CA ARG A 97 -14.34 -0.61 -5.93
C ARG A 97 -14.19 0.38 -7.08
#